data_AF-A0A354Z6H6-F1
#
_entry.id   AF-A0A354Z6H6-F1
#
_cell.length_a   1.000
_cell.length_b   1.000
_cell.length_c   1.000
_cell.angle_alpha   90.00
_cell.angle_beta   90.00
_cell.angle_gamma   90.00
#
_symmetry.space_group_name_H-M   'P 1'
#
loop_
_entity.id
_entity.type
_entity.pdbx_description
1 polymer ?
#
loop_
_entity_poly.entity_id
_entity_poly.type
_entity_poly.pdbx_seq_one_letter_code
_entity_poly.pdbx_strand_id
1 'polypeptide(L)'
;MLADRPWRSQQHGLPPTGFSLVELMVALALSVLLIGAILQVYMVNKRTFLKQDQDSIARESGRFAIETMARDLRMAGLLGCGSFSLTGRTIPVRSYLNVTDFPYAIETGLRGFDATGTGLGSAVVLASVNPAPGGTWAPALPPALAGQVLPGSDVVVITGIESAGWRLVSPFTTGAQIFVETPNDIARGDILLVSDCNQAQVFQASAIGGGGANVTGAPAALTPGNATPIATRGPAGPFGDGSEVS
;
A
#
# COMPACT_ATOMS: atom_id res chain seq x y z
N MET A 1 100.09 -45.83 -15.20
CA MET A 1 99.20 -44.70 -15.50
C MET A 1 97.76 -45.18 -15.31
N LEU A 2 97.12 -44.77 -14.23
CA LEU A 2 95.74 -45.12 -13.89
C LEU A 2 94.77 -44.23 -14.67
N ALA A 3 93.69 -44.85 -15.14
CA ALA A 3 92.69 -44.32 -16.05
C ALA A 3 91.52 -43.65 -15.30
N ASP A 4 91.03 -42.54 -15.85
CA ASP A 4 89.69 -42.00 -15.56
C ASP A 4 88.59 -42.98 -16.02
N ARG A 5 87.58 -43.18 -15.19
CA ARG A 5 86.32 -43.85 -15.59
C ARG A 5 85.14 -42.89 -15.39
N PRO A 6 84.27 -42.71 -16.39
CA PRO A 6 83.08 -41.88 -16.25
C PRO A 6 81.90 -42.67 -15.66
N TRP A 7 81.14 -42.01 -14.79
CA TRP A 7 79.91 -42.52 -14.19
C TRP A 7 78.76 -42.50 -15.21
N ARG A 8 78.09 -43.65 -15.39
CA ARG A 8 76.92 -43.82 -16.27
C ARG A 8 75.69 -43.98 -15.39
N SER A 9 74.76 -43.02 -15.42
CA SER A 9 73.49 -43.06 -14.69
C SER A 9 72.53 -44.06 -15.38
N GLN A 10 72.19 -45.14 -14.68
CA GLN A 10 71.12 -46.05 -15.10
C GLN A 10 69.77 -45.50 -14.64
N GLN A 11 68.97 -45.00 -15.59
CA GLN A 11 67.53 -44.85 -15.39
C GLN A 11 66.90 -46.23 -15.58
N HIS A 12 66.48 -46.86 -14.48
CA HIS A 12 65.66 -48.06 -14.54
C HIS A 12 64.22 -47.66 -14.90
N GLY A 13 63.88 -47.76 -16.19
CA GLY A 13 62.49 -47.80 -16.61
C GLY A 13 61.88 -49.11 -16.14
N LEU A 14 60.93 -49.04 -15.19
CA LEU A 14 60.17 -50.20 -14.75
C LEU A 14 59.28 -50.69 -15.91
N PRO A 15 59.16 -52.02 -16.11
CA PRO A 15 58.34 -52.59 -17.17
C PRO A 15 56.85 -52.30 -16.91
N PRO A 16 56.05 -52.01 -17.96
CA PRO A 16 54.62 -51.76 -17.81
C PRO A 16 53.88 -53.04 -17.40
N THR A 17 53.36 -53.07 -16.18
CA THR A 17 52.49 -54.14 -15.68
C THR A 17 51.05 -53.87 -16.12
N GLY A 18 50.40 -54.86 -16.72
CA GLY A 18 48.98 -54.77 -17.11
C GLY A 18 48.05 -54.70 -15.90
N PHE A 19 46.97 -53.93 -16.01
CA PHE A 19 45.96 -53.77 -14.95
C PHE A 19 45.20 -55.08 -14.69
N SER A 20 44.92 -55.36 -13.42
CA SER A 20 44.08 -56.50 -13.03
C SER A 20 42.59 -56.16 -13.19
N LEU A 21 41.75 -57.14 -13.52
CA LEU A 21 40.29 -56.96 -13.67
C LEU A 21 39.65 -56.43 -12.38
N VAL A 22 40.16 -56.86 -11.22
CA VAL A 22 39.71 -56.40 -9.90
C VAL A 22 40.05 -54.92 -9.67
N GLU A 23 41.21 -54.48 -10.14
CA GLU A 23 41.66 -53.09 -10.03
C GLU A 23 40.73 -52.14 -10.81
N LEU A 24 40.28 -52.58 -11.99
CA LEU A 24 39.31 -51.85 -12.81
C LEU A 24 37.91 -51.81 -12.18
N MET A 25 37.47 -52.90 -11.55
CA MET A 25 36.20 -52.94 -10.82
C MET A 25 36.19 -51.97 -9.63
N VAL A 26 37.28 -51.93 -8.86
CA VAL A 26 37.43 -51.00 -7.72
C VAL A 26 37.47 -49.55 -8.21
N ALA A 27 38.20 -49.26 -9.29
CA ALA A 27 38.26 -47.91 -9.86
C ALA A 27 36.88 -47.40 -10.31
N LEU A 28 36.07 -48.24 -10.95
CA LEU A 28 34.70 -47.90 -11.36
C LEU A 28 33.78 -47.68 -10.15
N ALA A 29 33.86 -48.57 -9.15
CA ALA A 29 33.05 -48.45 -7.94
C ALA A 29 33.31 -47.12 -7.21
N LEU A 30 34.58 -46.74 -7.05
CA LEU A 30 34.97 -45.46 -6.42
C LEU A 30 34.54 -44.25 -7.26
N SER A 31 34.65 -44.34 -8.59
CA SER A 31 34.24 -43.27 -9.50
C SER A 31 32.73 -42.98 -9.39
N VAL A 32 31.89 -44.02 -9.36
CA VAL A 32 30.44 -43.88 -9.18
C VAL A 32 30.10 -43.28 -7.82
N LEU A 33 30.80 -43.70 -6.75
CA LEU A 33 30.58 -43.19 -5.40
C LEU A 33 30.92 -41.69 -5.30
N LEU A 34 32.03 -41.26 -5.89
CA LEU A 34 32.44 -39.86 -5.94
C LEU A 34 31.46 -38.99 -6.73
N ILE A 35 31.02 -39.44 -7.91
CA ILE A 35 30.03 -38.72 -8.72
C ILE A 35 28.71 -38.59 -7.96
N GLY A 36 28.27 -39.66 -7.28
CA GLY A 36 27.08 -39.64 -6.44
C GLY A 36 27.15 -38.58 -5.32
N ALA A 37 28.29 -38.49 -4.63
CA ALA A 37 28.51 -37.49 -3.59
C ALA A 37 28.48 -36.06 -4.14
N ILE A 38 29.16 -35.80 -5.26
CA ILE A 38 29.19 -34.48 -5.90
C ILE A 38 27.79 -34.05 -6.37
N LEU A 39 27.03 -34.97 -6.96
CA LEU A 39 25.66 -34.72 -7.40
C LEU A 39 24.76 -34.33 -6.22
N GLN A 40 24.88 -34.99 -5.08
CA GLN A 40 24.13 -34.62 -3.87
C GLN A 40 24.46 -33.19 -3.41
N VAL A 41 25.75 -32.85 -3.33
CA VAL A 41 26.19 -31.49 -2.95
C VAL A 41 25.66 -30.46 -3.93
N TYR A 42 25.74 -30.73 -5.24
CA TYR A 42 25.21 -29.83 -6.27
C TYR A 42 23.69 -29.62 -6.13
N MET A 43 22.92 -30.69 -5.89
CA MET A 43 21.48 -30.60 -5.69
C MET A 43 21.12 -29.81 -4.44
N VAL A 44 21.83 -30.02 -3.33
CA VAL A 44 21.64 -29.26 -2.09
C VAL A 44 21.95 -27.78 -2.32
N ASN A 45 23.07 -27.46 -2.95
CA ASN A 45 23.45 -26.07 -3.26
C ASN A 45 22.41 -25.40 -4.16
N LYS A 46 21.92 -26.09 -5.19
CA LYS A 46 20.88 -25.56 -6.09
C LYS A 46 19.56 -25.31 -5.34
N ARG A 47 19.14 -26.23 -4.48
CA ARG A 47 17.92 -26.08 -3.67
C ARG A 47 18.05 -24.92 -2.68
N THR A 48 19.20 -24.78 -2.05
CA THR A 48 19.48 -23.68 -1.12
C THR A 48 19.47 -22.34 -1.84
N PHE A 49 20.11 -22.24 -3.00
CA PHE A 49 20.12 -21.02 -3.82
C PHE A 49 18.70 -20.59 -4.21
N LEU A 50 17.88 -21.51 -4.70
CA LEU A 50 16.49 -21.20 -5.08
C LEU A 50 15.63 -20.77 -3.89
N LYS A 51 15.82 -21.38 -2.71
CA LYS A 51 15.15 -20.93 -1.48
C LYS A 51 15.57 -19.53 -1.08
N GLN A 52 16.87 -19.24 -1.09
CA GLN A 52 17.38 -17.90 -0.76
C GLN A 52 16.84 -16.82 -1.71
N ASP A 53 16.70 -17.16 -2.99
CA ASP A 53 16.12 -16.26 -3.99
C ASP A 53 14.64 -15.98 -3.72
N GLN A 54 13.84 -17.03 -3.48
CA GLN A 54 12.41 -16.89 -3.12
C GLN A 54 12.22 -16.10 -1.82
N ASP A 55 13.04 -16.36 -0.80
CA ASP A 55 13.03 -15.63 0.47
C ASP A 55 13.48 -14.16 0.31
N SER A 56 14.36 -13.88 -0.66
CA SER A 56 14.78 -12.53 -1.00
C SER A 56 13.61 -11.74 -1.61
N ILE A 57 12.95 -12.34 -2.60
CA ILE A 57 11.78 -11.73 -3.27
C ILE A 57 10.65 -11.48 -2.26
N ALA A 58 10.33 -12.48 -1.41
CA ALA A 58 9.27 -12.33 -0.41
C ALA A 58 9.55 -11.20 0.59
N ARG A 59 10.81 -11.05 1.03
CA ARG A 59 11.22 -9.97 1.95
C ARG A 59 11.17 -8.60 1.28
N GLU A 60 11.59 -8.50 0.02
CA GLU A 60 11.53 -7.24 -0.71
C GLU A 60 10.09 -6.81 -1.00
N SER A 61 9.23 -7.75 -1.45
CA SER A 61 7.80 -7.48 -1.65
C SER A 61 7.10 -7.09 -0.35
N GLY A 62 7.43 -7.74 0.77
CA GLY A 62 6.91 -7.37 2.09
C GLY A 62 7.32 -5.95 2.51
N ARG A 63 8.59 -5.59 2.32
CA ARG A 63 9.09 -4.23 2.62
C ARG A 63 8.41 -3.17 1.76
N PHE A 64 8.22 -3.44 0.47
CA PHE A 64 7.51 -2.54 -0.43
C PHE A 64 6.05 -2.33 0.00
N ALA A 65 5.32 -3.42 0.28
CA ALA A 65 3.92 -3.34 0.70
C ALA A 65 3.74 -2.52 1.97
N ILE A 66 4.59 -2.74 2.98
CA ILE A 66 4.55 -2.01 4.25
C ILE A 66 4.86 -0.52 4.04
N GLU A 67 5.85 -0.19 3.21
CA GLU A 67 6.21 1.22 2.94
C GLU A 67 5.07 1.98 2.24
N THR A 68 4.42 1.35 1.26
CA THR A 68 3.25 1.92 0.58
C THR A 68 2.09 2.10 1.56
N MET A 69 1.74 1.07 2.33
CA MET A 69 0.68 1.17 3.34
C MET A 69 0.99 2.25 4.40
N ALA A 70 2.25 2.33 4.86
CA ALA A 70 2.66 3.34 5.83
C ALA A 70 2.56 4.76 5.28
N ARG A 71 2.77 4.97 3.97
CA ARG A 71 2.54 6.28 3.33
C ARG A 71 1.07 6.66 3.38
N ASP A 72 0.18 5.76 2.99
CA ASP A 72 -1.25 6.02 2.97
C ASP A 72 -1.80 6.23 4.39
N LEU A 73 -1.35 5.41 5.35
CA LEU A 73 -1.71 5.54 6.76
C LEU A 73 -1.25 6.85 7.41
N ARG A 74 -0.12 7.43 6.97
CA ARG A 74 0.33 8.75 7.46
C ARG A 74 -0.59 9.89 7.00
N MET A 75 -1.32 9.68 5.90
CA MET A 75 -2.29 10.64 5.36
C MET A 75 -3.73 10.33 5.82
N ALA A 76 -3.93 9.25 6.58
CA ALA A 76 -5.22 8.89 7.13
C ALA A 76 -5.76 10.01 8.05
N GLY A 77 -6.96 10.48 7.76
CA GLY A 77 -7.61 11.55 8.50
C GLY A 77 -7.03 12.94 8.21
N LEU A 78 -6.28 13.10 7.12
CA LEU A 78 -5.88 14.43 6.66
C LEU A 78 -7.12 15.20 6.16
N LEU A 79 -7.38 16.35 6.77
CA LEU A 79 -8.43 17.34 6.54
C LEU A 79 -7.86 18.79 6.44
N GLY A 80 -6.60 18.97 6.04
CA GLY A 80 -5.93 20.27 5.85
C GLY A 80 -5.01 20.71 7.00
N CYS A 81 -4.83 22.02 7.23
CA CYS A 81 -3.97 22.57 8.31
C CYS A 81 -4.35 22.00 9.70
N GLY A 82 -5.59 21.57 9.85
CA GLY A 82 -6.14 21.03 11.08
C GLY A 82 -5.87 19.55 11.37
N SER A 83 -5.30 18.81 10.43
CA SER A 83 -5.24 17.33 10.49
C SER A 83 -4.31 16.74 11.53
N PHE A 84 -3.46 17.57 12.13
CA PHE A 84 -2.65 17.10 13.23
C PHE A 84 -3.55 17.05 14.46
N SER A 85 -4.18 15.89 14.68
CA SER A 85 -4.73 15.48 15.97
C SER A 85 -3.59 15.44 16.99
N LEU A 86 -3.13 16.61 17.38
CA LEU A 86 -2.41 16.85 18.61
C LEU A 86 -3.30 16.33 19.72
N THR A 87 -2.74 15.49 20.58
CA THR A 87 -3.41 14.96 21.77
C THR A 87 -4.14 16.11 22.49
N GLY A 88 -5.47 16.10 22.46
CA GLY A 88 -6.31 17.11 23.14
C GLY A 88 -6.93 18.22 22.26
N ARG A 89 -6.79 18.20 20.93
CA ARG A 89 -7.47 19.16 20.05
C ARG A 89 -8.21 18.48 18.89
N THR A 90 -9.53 18.37 19.03
CA THR A 90 -10.43 17.99 17.94
C THR A 90 -10.85 19.24 17.18
N ILE A 91 -10.65 19.25 15.87
CA ILE A 91 -11.13 20.35 15.03
C ILE A 91 -12.57 20.05 14.60
N PRO A 92 -13.50 20.99 14.81
CA PRO A 92 -14.88 20.80 14.39
C PRO A 92 -14.96 20.73 12.86
N VAL A 93 -15.52 19.63 12.36
CA VAL A 93 -15.87 19.43 10.95
C VAL A 93 -17.37 19.60 10.80
N ARG A 94 -17.82 20.29 9.75
CA ARG A 94 -19.23 20.39 9.40
C ARG A 94 -19.48 19.83 8.01
N SER A 95 -20.33 18.81 7.91
CA SER A 95 -20.79 18.31 6.61
C SER A 95 -22.10 18.97 6.18
N TYR A 96 -22.12 19.47 4.95
CA TYR A 96 -23.32 19.93 4.26
C TYR A 96 -23.90 18.89 3.32
N LEU A 97 -23.28 17.72 3.20
CA LEU A 97 -23.73 16.66 2.29
C LEU A 97 -25.05 16.03 2.78
N ASN A 98 -25.87 15.55 1.84
CA ASN A 98 -27.12 14.82 2.15
C ASN A 98 -26.90 13.48 2.86
N VAL A 99 -25.70 12.95 2.77
CA VAL A 99 -25.32 11.66 3.36
C VAL A 99 -24.05 11.83 4.17
N THR A 100 -23.97 11.11 5.28
CA THR A 100 -22.79 11.04 6.15
C THR A 100 -22.18 9.65 6.19
N ASP A 101 -22.73 8.72 5.41
CA ASP A 101 -22.23 7.35 5.27
C ASP A 101 -21.02 7.29 4.34
N PHE A 102 -20.30 6.16 4.40
CA PHE A 102 -19.21 5.86 3.49
C PHE A 102 -19.67 6.00 2.01
N PRO A 103 -18.87 6.64 1.13
CA PRO A 103 -17.49 7.12 1.32
C PRO A 103 -17.35 8.53 1.94
N TYR A 104 -18.45 9.21 2.26
CA TYR A 104 -18.46 10.62 2.66
C TYR A 104 -18.23 10.86 4.16
N ALA A 105 -17.92 9.79 4.91
CA ALA A 105 -17.63 9.81 6.34
C ALA A 105 -16.19 10.28 6.63
N ILE A 106 -15.88 11.54 6.33
CA ILE A 106 -14.52 12.12 6.41
C ILE A 106 -13.98 12.33 7.83
N GLU A 107 -14.85 12.25 8.85
CA GLU A 107 -14.45 12.42 10.26
C GLU A 107 -13.62 11.24 10.78
N THR A 108 -13.62 10.11 10.07
CA THR A 108 -12.90 8.90 10.49
C THR A 108 -11.86 8.53 9.45
N GLY A 109 -10.61 8.92 9.71
CA GLY A 109 -9.47 8.67 8.83
C GLY A 109 -9.14 7.20 8.60
N LEU A 110 -9.46 6.32 9.55
CA LEU A 110 -9.17 4.89 9.49
C LEU A 110 -10.35 4.07 10.00
N ARG A 111 -10.82 3.10 9.21
CA ARG A 111 -11.85 2.14 9.61
C ARG A 111 -11.42 0.72 9.25
N GLY A 112 -11.69 -0.23 10.13
CA GLY A 112 -11.46 -1.66 9.91
C GLY A 112 -12.77 -2.44 9.82
N PHE A 113 -12.79 -3.47 8.98
CA PHE A 113 -13.87 -4.43 8.86
C PHE A 113 -13.27 -5.83 8.87
N ASP A 114 -13.53 -6.59 9.93
CA ASP A 114 -12.97 -7.93 10.07
C ASP A 114 -13.85 -8.93 9.35
N ALA A 115 -13.25 -9.84 8.58
CA ALA A 115 -13.98 -10.96 8.03
C ALA A 115 -14.44 -11.91 9.15
N THR A 116 -15.62 -12.50 8.99
CA THR A 116 -16.15 -13.41 10.00
C THR A 116 -15.27 -14.65 10.11
N GLY A 117 -14.79 -14.95 11.33
CA GLY A 117 -13.94 -16.11 11.59
C GLY A 117 -12.44 -15.88 11.39
N THR A 118 -11.99 -14.64 11.17
CA THR A 118 -10.55 -14.27 11.13
C THR A 118 -10.04 -13.67 12.44
N GLY A 119 -10.92 -13.50 13.44
CA GLY A 119 -10.56 -12.92 14.74
C GLY A 119 -9.51 -13.74 15.51
N LEU A 120 -8.87 -13.08 16.49
CA LEU A 120 -7.81 -13.68 17.32
C LEU A 120 -8.23 -15.04 17.91
N GLY A 121 -7.39 -16.05 17.71
CA GLY A 121 -7.64 -17.43 18.18
C GLY A 121 -8.50 -18.28 17.24
N SER A 122 -8.99 -17.72 16.13
CA SER A 122 -9.72 -18.48 15.11
C SER A 122 -8.75 -19.20 14.17
N ALA A 123 -9.07 -20.43 13.79
CA ALA A 123 -8.33 -21.16 12.77
C ALA A 123 -8.82 -20.75 11.38
N VAL A 124 -7.99 -20.01 10.64
CA VAL A 124 -8.27 -19.64 9.25
C VAL A 124 -7.72 -20.72 8.32
N VAL A 125 -8.59 -21.36 7.53
CA VAL A 125 -8.18 -22.30 6.49
C VAL A 125 -7.82 -21.51 5.23
N LEU A 126 -6.54 -21.42 4.92
CA LEU A 126 -6.06 -20.83 3.67
C LEU A 126 -6.39 -21.79 2.51
N ALA A 127 -7.38 -21.44 1.68
CA ALA A 127 -7.72 -22.24 0.51
C ALA A 127 -6.70 -22.03 -0.62
N SER A 128 -6.45 -23.08 -1.42
CA SER A 128 -5.56 -23.05 -2.60
C SER A 128 -6.13 -22.27 -3.79
N VAL A 129 -7.39 -21.82 -3.68
CA VAL A 129 -8.07 -20.87 -4.56
C VAL A 129 -8.55 -19.70 -3.71
N ASN A 130 -8.24 -18.48 -4.13
CA ASN A 130 -8.74 -17.21 -3.59
C ASN A 130 -10.26 -17.31 -3.32
N PRO A 131 -10.79 -16.82 -2.19
CA PRO A 131 -11.56 -17.65 -1.26
C PRO A 131 -13.01 -17.95 -1.68
N ALA A 132 -13.54 -18.96 -0.98
CA ALA A 132 -14.87 -19.56 -1.02
C ALA A 132 -16.07 -18.59 -1.23
N PRO A 133 -17.23 -19.10 -1.73
CA PRO A 133 -18.40 -18.27 -1.97
C PRO A 133 -19.01 -17.79 -0.64
N GLY A 134 -18.98 -16.47 -0.42
CA GLY A 134 -19.60 -15.80 0.72
C GLY A 134 -18.60 -15.10 1.64
N GLY A 135 -18.98 -13.92 2.13
CA GLY A 135 -18.22 -13.14 3.10
C GLY A 135 -19.17 -12.30 3.94
N THR A 136 -18.99 -12.33 5.24
CA THR A 136 -19.66 -11.44 6.19
C THR A 136 -18.59 -10.72 6.98
N TRP A 137 -18.79 -9.44 7.23
CA TRP A 137 -17.83 -8.60 7.96
C TRP A 137 -18.46 -8.03 9.22
N ALA A 138 -17.63 -7.79 10.22
CA ALA A 138 -17.99 -7.10 11.45
C ALA A 138 -17.10 -5.86 11.64
N PRO A 139 -17.65 -4.64 11.65
CA PRO A 139 -19.04 -4.28 11.32
C PRO A 139 -19.41 -4.62 9.86
N ALA A 140 -20.69 -4.54 9.50
CA ALA A 140 -21.12 -4.84 8.13
C ALA A 140 -20.46 -3.89 7.11
N LEU A 141 -20.03 -4.42 5.96
CA LEU A 141 -19.44 -3.60 4.91
C LEU A 141 -20.45 -2.58 4.37
N PRO A 142 -20.02 -1.33 4.15
CA PRO A 142 -20.80 -0.36 3.40
C PRO A 142 -21.17 -0.89 2.01
N PRO A 143 -22.39 -0.62 1.51
CA PRO A 143 -22.82 -1.07 0.19
C PRO A 143 -21.88 -0.67 -0.95
N ALA A 144 -21.20 0.47 -0.84
CA ALA A 144 -20.25 0.94 -1.85
C ALA A 144 -18.97 0.08 -1.96
N LEU A 145 -18.63 -0.72 -0.94
CA LEU A 145 -17.50 -1.65 -0.97
C LEU A 145 -17.90 -3.08 -1.36
N ALA A 146 -19.21 -3.33 -1.54
CA ALA A 146 -19.70 -4.64 -1.92
C ALA A 146 -19.15 -5.04 -3.31
N GLY A 147 -18.53 -6.21 -3.41
CA GLY A 147 -17.93 -6.72 -4.65
C GLY A 147 -16.58 -6.10 -5.02
N GLN A 148 -16.08 -5.11 -4.26
CA GLN A 148 -14.74 -4.54 -4.43
C GLN A 148 -13.69 -5.22 -3.56
N VAL A 149 -14.13 -5.94 -2.53
CA VAL A 149 -13.26 -6.61 -1.56
C VAL A 149 -13.31 -8.11 -1.74
N LEU A 150 -12.20 -8.77 -1.39
CA LEU A 150 -12.10 -10.22 -1.46
C LEU A 150 -12.89 -10.85 -0.30
N PRO A 151 -13.81 -11.80 -0.56
CA PRO A 151 -14.50 -12.51 0.52
C PRO A 151 -13.51 -13.23 1.44
N GLY A 152 -13.69 -13.10 2.76
CA GLY A 152 -12.82 -13.73 3.75
C GLY A 152 -11.54 -12.96 4.09
N SER A 153 -11.28 -11.80 3.47
CA SER A 153 -10.21 -10.88 3.88
C SER A 153 -10.72 -9.78 4.79
N ASP A 154 -9.89 -9.38 5.76
CA ASP A 154 -10.12 -8.15 6.52
C ASP A 154 -9.90 -6.93 5.62
N VAL A 155 -10.67 -5.88 5.85
CA VAL A 155 -10.66 -4.66 5.04
C VAL A 155 -10.28 -3.48 5.91
N VAL A 156 -9.29 -2.72 5.46
CA VAL A 156 -8.91 -1.44 6.08
C VAL A 156 -9.23 -0.34 5.07
N VAL A 157 -10.02 0.63 5.51
CA VAL A 157 -10.39 1.82 4.73
C VAL A 157 -9.64 3.00 5.32
N ILE A 158 -8.90 3.68 4.45
CA ILE A 158 -8.21 4.93 4.75
C ILE A 158 -8.97 6.04 4.04
N THR A 159 -9.34 7.07 4.78
CA THR A 159 -9.93 8.29 4.21
C THR A 159 -9.00 9.46 4.52
N GLY A 160 -8.92 10.39 3.58
CA GLY A 160 -8.12 11.60 3.69
C GLY A 160 -8.35 12.44 2.46
N ILE A 161 -7.99 13.72 2.53
CA ILE A 161 -8.01 14.61 1.37
C ILE A 161 -6.75 14.44 0.54
N GLU A 162 -6.89 14.62 -0.77
CA GLU A 162 -5.76 14.73 -1.68
C GLU A 162 -5.04 16.07 -1.44
N SER A 163 -3.71 16.10 -1.64
CA SER A 163 -2.85 17.23 -1.28
C SER A 163 -2.96 18.45 -2.22
N ALA A 164 -3.97 18.52 -3.09
CA ALA A 164 -4.25 19.71 -3.90
C ALA A 164 -5.04 20.70 -3.03
N GLY A 165 -4.44 21.85 -2.71
CA GLY A 165 -5.08 22.91 -1.94
C GLY A 165 -5.03 24.21 -2.72
N TRP A 166 -6.19 24.84 -2.91
CA TRP A 166 -6.30 26.18 -3.47
C TRP A 166 -6.70 27.16 -2.39
N ARG A 167 -6.09 28.33 -2.39
CA ARG A 167 -6.38 29.37 -1.41
C ARG A 167 -7.76 29.95 -1.63
N LEU A 168 -8.44 30.24 -0.53
CA LEU A 168 -9.64 31.06 -0.54
C LEU A 168 -9.29 32.52 -0.85
N VAL A 169 -10.06 33.15 -1.73
CA VAL A 169 -9.85 34.53 -2.18
C VAL A 169 -11.06 35.39 -1.80
N SER A 170 -10.83 36.67 -1.59
CA SER A 170 -11.89 37.67 -1.40
C SER A 170 -12.75 37.82 -2.67
N PRO A 171 -14.07 38.06 -2.57
CA PRO A 171 -14.80 38.34 -1.34
C PRO A 171 -15.30 37.06 -0.67
N PHE A 172 -15.15 36.98 0.66
CA PHE A 172 -15.83 35.97 1.49
C PHE A 172 -17.35 36.28 1.61
N THR A 173 -18.00 36.60 0.49
CA THR A 173 -19.38 37.13 0.45
C THR A 173 -20.40 36.13 0.97
N THR A 174 -21.43 36.67 1.63
CA THR A 174 -22.59 35.98 2.20
C THR A 174 -23.49 35.36 1.13
N GLY A 175 -23.30 34.05 0.86
CA GLY A 175 -24.13 33.23 -0.01
C GLY A 175 -23.70 31.76 0.05
N ALA A 176 -24.37 30.88 -0.68
CA ALA A 176 -23.98 29.46 -0.79
C ALA A 176 -22.73 29.27 -1.68
N GLN A 177 -21.74 30.15 -1.56
CA GLN A 177 -20.63 30.29 -2.49
C GLN A 177 -19.32 30.50 -1.76
N ILE A 178 -18.24 30.04 -2.41
CA ILE A 178 -16.86 30.17 -1.97
C ILE A 178 -16.03 30.63 -3.17
N PHE A 179 -15.11 31.56 -2.90
CA PHE A 179 -14.21 32.08 -3.91
C PHE A 179 -12.83 31.48 -3.74
N VAL A 180 -12.28 30.99 -4.84
CA VAL A 180 -11.08 30.17 -4.88
C VAL A 180 -10.10 30.81 -5.87
N GLU A 181 -8.81 30.71 -5.59
CA GLU A 181 -7.81 31.16 -6.55
C GLU A 181 -7.88 30.36 -7.85
N THR A 182 -7.55 31.04 -8.94
CA THR A 182 -7.44 30.44 -10.27
C THR A 182 -5.99 30.49 -10.74
N PRO A 183 -5.51 29.47 -11.47
CA PRO A 183 -6.26 28.33 -12.01
C PRO A 183 -6.53 27.23 -10.96
N ASN A 184 -7.69 26.57 -11.09
CA ASN A 184 -8.05 25.35 -10.36
C ASN A 184 -8.73 24.37 -11.32
N ASP A 185 -8.82 23.11 -10.93
CA ASP A 185 -9.46 22.03 -11.70
C ASP A 185 -10.81 21.59 -11.10
N ILE A 186 -11.35 22.40 -10.17
CA ILE A 186 -12.62 22.14 -9.50
C ILE A 186 -13.76 22.10 -10.51
N ALA A 187 -14.48 20.98 -10.52
CA ALA A 187 -15.63 20.74 -11.37
C ALA A 187 -16.94 20.63 -10.58
N ARG A 188 -18.06 20.78 -11.29
CA ARG A 188 -19.38 20.55 -10.73
C ARG A 188 -19.54 19.06 -10.38
N GLY A 189 -19.89 18.77 -9.14
CA GLY A 189 -20.02 17.41 -8.61
C GLY A 189 -18.91 17.03 -7.65
N ASP A 190 -17.81 17.79 -7.60
CA ASP A 190 -16.68 17.48 -6.73
C ASP A 190 -17.06 17.70 -5.27
N ILE A 191 -16.53 16.83 -4.41
CA ILE A 191 -16.65 16.95 -2.96
C ILE A 191 -15.43 17.73 -2.49
N LEU A 192 -15.69 18.89 -1.91
CA LEU A 192 -14.65 19.82 -1.51
C LEU A 192 -14.66 19.97 0.01
N LEU A 193 -13.47 20.02 0.58
CA LEU A 193 -13.21 20.36 1.96
C LEU A 193 -12.58 21.74 2.02
N VAL A 194 -13.25 22.66 2.73
CA VAL A 194 -12.65 23.95 3.08
C VAL A 194 -12.14 23.84 4.51
N SER A 195 -10.86 24.12 4.70
CA SER A 195 -10.20 23.99 5.99
C SER A 195 -9.38 25.22 6.35
N ASP A 196 -9.31 25.49 7.64
CA ASP A 196 -8.27 26.29 8.26
C ASP A 196 -7.66 25.50 9.43
N CYS A 197 -6.74 26.08 10.20
CA CYS A 197 -6.08 25.38 11.31
C CYS A 197 -6.98 25.18 12.56
N ASN A 198 -8.24 25.61 12.52
CA ASN A 198 -9.19 25.62 13.63
C ASN A 198 -10.55 24.98 13.32
N GLN A 199 -10.93 24.81 12.05
CA GLN A 199 -12.22 24.30 11.59
C GLN A 199 -12.14 23.74 10.16
N ALA A 200 -13.06 22.85 9.82
CA ALA A 200 -13.25 22.40 8.45
C ALA A 200 -14.73 22.26 8.09
N GLN A 201 -15.05 22.34 6.81
CA GLN A 201 -16.37 22.04 6.29
C GLN A 201 -16.32 21.32 4.95
N VAL A 202 -17.22 20.37 4.74
CA VAL A 202 -17.33 19.59 3.49
C VAL A 202 -18.66 19.86 2.80
N PHE A 203 -18.61 20.00 1.48
CA PHE A 203 -19.78 20.24 0.64
C PHE A 203 -19.51 19.76 -0.79
N GLN A 204 -20.56 19.58 -1.59
CA GLN A 204 -20.45 19.27 -3.00
C GLN A 204 -20.57 20.53 -3.85
N ALA A 205 -19.69 20.70 -4.83
CA ALA A 205 -19.76 21.79 -5.80
C ALA A 205 -20.99 21.63 -6.71
N SER A 206 -22.03 22.42 -6.43
CA SER A 206 -23.29 22.42 -7.16
C SER A 206 -23.25 23.20 -8.48
N ALA A 207 -22.38 24.21 -8.59
CA ALA A 207 -22.11 24.98 -9.80
C ALA A 207 -20.74 25.67 -9.71
N ILE A 208 -20.10 25.88 -10.86
CA ILE A 208 -18.83 26.59 -11.00
C ILE A 208 -19.05 27.80 -11.90
N GLY A 209 -18.59 28.97 -11.46
CA GLY A 209 -18.68 30.25 -12.17
C GLY A 209 -17.34 30.96 -12.24
N GLY A 210 -17.26 32.01 -13.06
CA GLY A 210 -16.08 32.88 -13.13
C GLY A 210 -14.79 32.16 -13.57
N GLY A 211 -14.89 31.13 -14.41
CA GLY A 211 -13.72 30.36 -14.87
C GLY A 211 -13.04 29.51 -13.79
N GLY A 212 -13.77 29.12 -12.74
CA GLY A 212 -13.26 28.35 -11.59
C GLY A 212 -13.14 29.18 -10.31
N ALA A 213 -13.25 30.51 -10.40
CA ALA A 213 -13.08 31.39 -9.24
C ALA A 213 -14.26 31.37 -8.26
N ASN A 214 -15.46 30.97 -8.69
CA ASN A 214 -16.66 30.92 -7.84
C ASN A 214 -17.23 29.50 -7.79
N VAL A 215 -17.18 28.88 -6.61
CA VAL A 215 -17.71 27.55 -6.36
C VAL A 215 -18.98 27.68 -5.51
N THR A 216 -20.10 27.20 -6.03
CA THR A 216 -21.40 27.23 -5.32
C THR A 216 -21.67 25.89 -4.64
N GLY A 217 -22.00 25.89 -3.35
CA GLY A 217 -22.41 24.73 -2.54
C GLY A 217 -23.87 24.82 -2.09
N ALA A 218 -24.81 24.91 -3.02
CA ALA A 218 -26.25 24.91 -2.73
C ALA A 218 -26.86 23.51 -2.91
N PRO A 219 -28.09 23.25 -2.40
CA PRO A 219 -28.83 22.04 -2.75
C PRO A 219 -29.02 21.95 -4.26
N ALA A 220 -28.65 20.80 -4.84
CA ALA A 220 -28.75 20.53 -6.26
C ALA A 220 -29.06 19.04 -6.47
N ALA A 221 -29.58 18.69 -7.64
CA ALA A 221 -29.79 17.30 -8.06
C ALA A 221 -28.46 16.63 -8.44
N LEU A 222 -27.60 16.45 -7.44
CA LEU A 222 -26.34 15.72 -7.50
C LEU A 222 -26.37 14.62 -6.45
N THR A 223 -25.59 13.55 -6.67
CA THR A 223 -25.38 12.50 -5.68
C THR A 223 -23.99 12.69 -5.08
N PRO A 224 -23.85 12.84 -3.75
CA PRO A 224 -24.93 12.81 -2.75
C PRO A 224 -25.76 14.10 -2.69
N GLY A 225 -25.23 15.23 -3.13
CA GLY A 225 -25.85 16.55 -3.04
C GLY A 225 -25.64 17.19 -1.67
N ASN A 226 -26.00 18.48 -1.57
CA ASN A 226 -26.00 19.21 -0.30
C ASN A 226 -27.40 19.24 0.33
N ALA A 227 -27.48 18.99 1.63
CA ALA A 227 -28.71 19.08 2.43
C ALA A 227 -29.15 20.51 2.65
N THR A 228 -28.18 21.39 2.87
CA THR A 228 -28.40 22.82 3.06
C THR A 228 -27.37 23.60 2.25
N PRO A 229 -27.66 24.87 1.91
CA PRO A 229 -26.64 25.73 1.36
C PRO A 229 -25.47 25.86 2.34
N ILE A 230 -24.25 25.77 1.81
CA ILE A 230 -23.03 25.98 2.57
C ILE A 230 -23.08 27.34 3.28
N ALA A 231 -22.58 27.38 4.52
CA ALA A 231 -22.39 28.65 5.21
C ALA A 231 -21.04 29.27 4.88
N THR A 232 -21.02 30.59 4.86
CA THR A 232 -19.80 31.39 4.64
C THR A 232 -18.90 31.49 5.86
N ARG A 233 -19.38 30.98 7.00
CA ARG A 233 -18.61 30.77 8.22
C ARG A 233 -18.53 29.28 8.48
N GLY A 234 -17.33 28.81 8.81
CA GLY A 234 -17.16 27.47 9.32
C GLY A 234 -17.75 27.31 10.72
N PRO A 235 -17.64 26.11 11.31
CA PRO A 235 -18.23 25.79 12.60
C PRO A 235 -17.72 26.59 13.80
N ALA A 236 -16.50 27.14 13.75
CA ALA A 236 -15.88 27.95 14.81
C ALA A 236 -15.85 29.46 14.50
N GLY A 237 -16.13 29.88 13.26
CA GLY A 237 -16.10 31.29 12.88
C GLY A 237 -15.93 31.53 11.37
N PRO A 238 -15.75 32.78 10.93
CA PRO A 238 -15.42 33.06 9.54
C PRO A 238 -14.05 32.47 9.18
N PHE A 239 -13.91 31.97 7.95
CA PHE A 239 -12.60 31.59 7.41
C PHE A 239 -11.70 32.84 7.30
N GLY A 240 -10.43 32.68 7.63
CA GLY A 240 -9.43 33.75 7.61
C GLY A 240 -8.42 33.60 6.48
N ASP A 241 -7.44 34.50 6.43
CA ASP A 241 -6.30 34.38 5.53
C ASP A 241 -5.53 33.08 5.81
N GLY A 242 -5.22 32.33 4.76
CA GLY A 242 -4.59 31.00 4.85
C GLY A 242 -5.58 29.84 4.92
N SER A 243 -6.88 30.10 4.74
CA SER A 243 -7.86 29.04 4.52
C SER A 243 -7.75 28.50 3.09
N GLU A 244 -7.90 27.19 2.94
CA GLU A 244 -7.72 26.49 1.68
C GLU A 244 -8.92 25.58 1.41
N VAL A 245 -9.18 25.35 0.12
CA VAL A 245 -10.11 24.33 -0.37
C VAL A 245 -9.33 23.21 -1.04
N SER A 246 -9.71 21.98 -0.72
CA SER A 246 -9.16 20.74 -1.26
C SER A 246 -10.26 19.81 -1.71
#